data_AF-G1UZG2-F1
#
_entry.id   AF-G1UZG2-F1
#
_cell.length_a   1.000
_cell.length_b   1.000
_cell.length_c   1.000
_cell.angle_alpha   90.00
_cell.angle_beta   90.00
_cell.angle_gamma   90.00
#
_symmetry.space_group_name_H-M   'P 1'
#
loop_
_entity.id
_entity.type
_entity.pdbx_description
1 polymer ?
#
loop_
_entity_poly.entity_id
_entity_poly.type
_entity_poly.pdbx_seq_one_letter_code
_entity_poly.pdbx_strand_id
1 'polypeptide(L)'
;MGLGGAALVDEYQGANRKLHAIMSGASCGMLAWRGFIAADILEKLRLHIRPYETGAGDTDRAYYACLDRLVEVVEAKGDVERAVIGMVEAMRAVPVDRSRPRPLIGLVGEAYLRNVDYASNNIIQSVEQMGGEVRMPAIMEVLWYSLYKQRYFQELGRHRVKAFIHRVQHGILNRIERKMRRHAASVFPDPYEKPIWEVIGQSGLSLDAGLGFGASVEMARSGISGIIHAIPFNCVPGTVIQGLEGRFRSLFPGVPFMTVGFSGQADLGVRIRLEALVHQCRSLASGNPARM
;
A
#
# COMPACT_ATOMS: atom_id res chain seq x y z
N MET A 1 -16.39 10.04 41.95
CA MET A 1 -16.45 9.15 40.77
C MET A 1 -15.26 9.50 39.90
N GLY A 2 -14.21 8.71 39.67
CA GLY A 2 -14.00 7.27 39.82
C GLY A 2 -12.99 6.87 38.75
N LEU A 3 -11.78 7.44 38.77
CA LEU A 3 -10.66 7.06 37.90
C LEU A 3 -9.35 6.88 38.69
N GLY A 4 -9.44 6.66 40.00
CA GLY A 4 -8.28 6.46 40.89
C GLY A 4 -7.67 5.05 40.84
N GLY A 5 -7.77 4.36 39.70
CA GLY A 5 -7.36 2.96 39.58
C GLY A 5 -7.52 2.35 38.18
N ALA A 6 -8.02 3.10 37.19
CA ALA A 6 -7.90 2.68 35.82
C ALA A 6 -6.44 2.87 35.41
N ALA A 7 -5.64 1.81 35.52
CA ALA A 7 -4.40 1.75 34.78
C ALA A 7 -4.77 2.06 33.33
N LEU A 8 -4.26 3.18 32.79
CA LEU A 8 -4.00 3.26 31.36
C LEU A 8 -3.14 2.03 31.09
N VAL A 9 -3.77 0.98 30.55
CA VAL A 9 -3.04 -0.19 30.12
C VAL A 9 -2.09 0.35 29.07
N ASP A 10 -0.82 0.48 29.42
CA ASP A 10 0.25 0.61 28.45
C ASP A 10 0.27 -0.72 27.70
N GLU A 11 -0.61 -0.82 26.70
CA GLU A 11 -0.70 -1.98 25.82
C GLU A 11 0.64 -2.22 25.11
N TYR A 12 1.57 -1.25 25.08
CA TYR A 12 2.86 -1.42 24.40
C TYR A 12 3.94 -2.09 25.24
N GLN A 13 4.02 -1.85 26.56
CA GLN A 13 5.10 -2.45 27.36
C GLN A 13 4.83 -3.90 27.79
N GLY A 14 3.56 -4.27 27.92
CA GLY A 14 3.14 -5.58 28.40
C GLY A 14 2.62 -6.54 27.32
N ALA A 15 2.07 -6.03 26.22
CA ALA A 15 1.51 -6.90 25.19
C ALA A 15 2.65 -7.57 24.44
N ASN A 16 2.82 -8.85 24.76
CA ASN A 16 3.56 -9.80 23.96
C ASN A 16 5.09 -9.68 24.06
N ARG A 17 5.64 -9.77 25.29
CA ARG A 17 7.10 -9.94 25.54
C ARG A 17 7.76 -10.99 24.65
N LYS A 18 7.04 -12.07 24.30
CA LYS A 18 7.50 -13.08 23.35
C LYS A 18 7.63 -12.53 21.93
N LEU A 19 6.61 -11.84 21.43
CA LEU A 19 6.67 -11.16 20.13
C LEU A 19 7.75 -10.07 20.12
N HIS A 20 7.87 -9.28 21.19
CA HIS A 20 8.95 -8.30 21.33
C HIS A 20 10.32 -8.99 21.29
N ALA A 21 10.53 -10.10 22.01
CA ALA A 21 11.77 -10.86 22.00
C ALA A 21 12.08 -11.46 20.61
N ILE A 22 11.07 -11.95 19.90
CA ILE A 22 11.20 -12.50 18.54
C ILE A 22 11.54 -11.36 17.56
N MET A 23 10.81 -10.25 17.59
CA MET A 23 11.02 -9.11 16.70
C MET A 23 12.30 -8.32 17.00
N SER A 24 12.76 -8.32 18.25
CA SER A 24 14.02 -7.66 18.67
C SER A 24 15.27 -8.48 18.34
N GLY A 25 15.12 -9.77 18.00
CA GLY A 25 16.20 -10.54 17.40
C GLY A 25 16.55 -10.00 16.01
N ALA A 26 17.73 -9.42 15.84
CA ALA A 26 18.13 -8.76 14.58
C ALA A 26 18.00 -9.66 13.34
N SER A 27 18.22 -10.97 13.47
CA SER A 27 18.04 -11.96 12.40
C SER A 27 16.56 -12.20 12.07
N CYS A 28 15.69 -12.31 13.08
CA CYS A 28 14.27 -12.55 12.89
C CYS A 28 13.54 -11.29 12.41
N GLY A 29 13.87 -10.11 12.95
CA GLY A 29 13.34 -8.83 12.48
C GLY A 29 13.70 -8.56 11.02
N MET A 30 14.93 -8.86 10.61
CA MET A 30 15.36 -8.71 9.21
C MET A 30 14.66 -9.72 8.29
N LEU A 31 14.48 -10.96 8.74
CA LEU A 31 13.74 -11.98 7.99
C LEU A 31 12.28 -11.57 7.78
N ALA A 32 11.60 -11.11 8.84
CA ALA A 32 10.24 -10.59 8.76
C ALA A 32 10.15 -9.39 7.83
N TRP A 33 11.09 -8.44 7.92
CA TRP A 33 11.15 -7.27 7.03
C TRP A 33 11.24 -7.67 5.55
N ARG A 34 12.11 -8.65 5.23
CA ARG A 34 12.21 -9.20 3.87
C ARG A 34 10.93 -9.92 3.45
N GLY A 35 10.32 -10.69 4.37
CA GLY A 35 9.05 -11.38 4.13
C GLY A 35 7.93 -10.41 3.75
N PHE A 36 7.77 -9.30 4.48
CA PHE A 36 6.78 -8.27 4.14
C PHE A 36 7.06 -7.61 2.78
N ILE A 37 8.31 -7.27 2.47
CA ILE A 37 8.66 -6.73 1.14
C ILE A 37 8.31 -7.75 0.04
N ALA A 38 8.58 -9.03 0.27
CA ALA A 38 8.29 -10.10 -0.68
C ALA A 38 6.77 -10.25 -0.90
N ALA A 39 5.97 -10.23 0.16
CA ALA A 39 4.51 -10.26 0.09
C ALA A 39 3.94 -9.03 -0.64
N ASP A 40 4.48 -7.83 -0.37
CA ASP A 40 4.09 -6.60 -1.08
C ASP A 40 4.38 -6.68 -2.58
N ILE A 41 5.54 -7.20 -2.97
CA ILE A 41 5.90 -7.40 -4.39
C ILE A 41 4.87 -8.35 -5.02
N LEU A 42 4.58 -9.46 -4.36
CA LEU A 42 3.64 -10.46 -4.84
C LEU A 42 2.23 -9.90 -5.01
N GLU A 43 1.75 -9.10 -4.05
CA GLU A 43 0.45 -8.44 -4.12
C GLU A 43 0.37 -7.43 -5.26
N LYS A 44 1.42 -6.61 -5.46
CA LYS A 44 1.47 -5.68 -6.60
C LYS A 44 1.46 -6.41 -7.94
N LEU A 45 2.15 -7.55 -8.05
CA LEU A 45 2.10 -8.39 -9.24
C LEU A 45 0.68 -8.93 -9.48
N ARG A 46 0.00 -9.39 -8.42
CA ARG A 46 -1.40 -9.85 -8.49
C ARG A 46 -2.30 -8.78 -9.08
N LEU A 47 -2.26 -7.56 -8.54
CA LEU A 47 -3.08 -6.44 -8.98
C LEU A 47 -2.75 -5.94 -10.40
N HIS A 48 -1.49 -6.07 -10.82
CA HIS A 48 -1.05 -5.66 -12.16
C HIS A 48 -1.35 -6.69 -13.26
N ILE A 49 -1.48 -7.98 -12.89
CA ILE A 49 -1.64 -9.10 -13.83
C ILE A 49 -3.11 -9.52 -13.93
N ARG A 50 -3.80 -9.69 -12.78
CA ARG A 50 -5.18 -10.22 -12.73
C ARG A 50 -6.17 -9.48 -13.63
N PRO A 51 -6.15 -8.13 -13.73
CA PRO A 51 -7.09 -7.43 -14.62
C PRO A 51 -6.95 -7.84 -16.09
N TYR A 52 -5.80 -8.38 -16.49
CA TYR A 52 -5.52 -8.76 -17.87
C TYR A 52 -5.46 -10.28 -18.08
N GLU A 53 -5.72 -11.09 -17.07
CA GLU A 53 -5.63 -12.54 -17.20
C GLU A 53 -6.63 -13.08 -18.24
N THR A 54 -6.20 -14.08 -19.00
CA THR A 54 -7.05 -14.73 -20.02
C THR A 54 -7.88 -15.87 -19.44
N GLY A 55 -7.35 -16.57 -18.43
CA GLY A 55 -8.06 -17.57 -17.63
C GLY A 55 -8.46 -17.00 -16.27
N ALA A 56 -9.76 -16.94 -15.99
CA ALA A 56 -10.26 -16.43 -14.73
C ALA A 56 -9.69 -17.21 -13.53
N GLY A 57 -9.09 -16.48 -12.59
CA GLY A 57 -8.47 -17.02 -11.37
C GLY A 57 -7.07 -17.62 -11.58
N ASP A 58 -6.48 -17.55 -12.77
CA ASP A 58 -5.12 -18.04 -13.02
C ASP A 58 -4.10 -17.27 -12.18
N THR A 59 -4.26 -15.95 -12.09
CA THR A 59 -3.38 -15.09 -11.29
C THR A 59 -3.50 -15.39 -9.81
N ASP A 60 -4.72 -15.57 -9.30
CA ASP A 60 -4.92 -15.87 -7.87
C ASP A 60 -4.35 -17.24 -7.51
N ARG A 61 -4.47 -18.26 -8.38
CA ARG A 61 -3.83 -19.57 -8.15
C ARG A 61 -2.30 -19.47 -8.09
N ALA A 62 -1.69 -18.73 -9.02
CA ALA A 62 -0.25 -18.49 -9.02
C ALA A 62 0.18 -17.71 -7.76
N TYR A 63 -0.60 -16.70 -7.37
CA TYR A 63 -0.38 -15.90 -6.17
C TYR A 63 -0.36 -16.76 -4.90
N TYR A 64 -1.40 -17.57 -4.66
CA TYR A 64 -1.47 -18.38 -3.44
C TYR A 64 -0.35 -19.44 -3.37
N ALA A 65 -0.02 -20.07 -4.50
CA ALA A 65 1.12 -21.00 -4.55
C ALA A 65 2.46 -20.32 -4.23
N CYS A 66 2.66 -19.08 -4.70
CA CYS A 66 3.82 -18.27 -4.38
C CYS A 66 3.85 -17.86 -2.91
N LEU A 67 2.70 -17.49 -2.36
CA LEU A 67 2.55 -17.09 -0.96
C LEU A 67 2.87 -18.25 -0.01
N ASP A 68 2.33 -19.45 -0.27
CA ASP A 68 2.62 -20.65 0.51
C ASP A 68 4.12 -20.95 0.52
N ARG A 69 4.76 -20.88 -0.65
CA ARG A 69 6.22 -21.05 -0.77
C ARG A 69 7.00 -19.98 -0.02
N LEU A 70 6.54 -18.72 -0.02
CA LEU A 70 7.17 -17.66 0.75
C LEU A 70 7.09 -17.94 2.26
N VAL A 71 5.93 -18.40 2.74
CA VAL A 71 5.74 -18.80 4.15
C VAL A 71 6.71 -19.93 4.51
N GLU A 72 6.78 -20.99 3.72
CA GLU A 72 7.72 -22.11 3.94
C GLU A 72 9.18 -21.62 4.03
N VAL A 73 9.59 -20.72 3.12
CA VAL A 73 10.94 -20.15 3.12
C VAL A 73 11.20 -19.31 4.38
N VAL A 74 10.23 -18.51 4.81
CA VAL A 74 10.36 -17.69 6.03
C VAL A 74 10.40 -18.56 7.29
N GLU A 75 9.56 -19.57 7.40
CA GLU A 75 9.54 -20.51 8.53
C GLU A 75 10.86 -21.30 8.64
N ALA A 76 11.40 -21.72 7.49
CA ALA A 76 12.69 -22.37 7.39
C ALA A 76 13.89 -21.42 7.54
N LYS A 77 13.67 -20.10 7.72
CA LYS A 77 14.71 -19.05 7.75
C LYS A 77 15.62 -19.08 6.51
N GLY A 78 15.05 -19.39 5.36
CA GLY A 78 15.72 -19.51 4.07
C GLY A 78 15.96 -18.17 3.36
N ASP A 79 16.35 -18.27 2.09
CA ASP A 79 16.65 -17.11 1.25
C ASP A 79 15.38 -16.52 0.61
N VAL A 80 14.84 -15.49 1.26
CA VAL A 80 13.65 -14.76 0.79
C VAL A 80 13.90 -14.03 -0.54
N GLU A 81 15.13 -13.57 -0.82
CA GLU A 81 15.39 -12.89 -2.09
C GLU A 81 15.31 -13.86 -3.27
N ARG A 82 15.85 -15.08 -3.09
CA ARG A 82 15.70 -16.15 -4.07
C ARG A 82 14.24 -16.56 -4.26
N ALA A 83 13.46 -16.56 -3.18
CA ALA A 83 12.01 -16.79 -3.28
C ALA A 83 11.33 -15.70 -4.13
N VAL A 84 11.65 -14.42 -3.92
CA VAL A 84 11.12 -13.31 -4.74
C VAL A 84 11.40 -13.50 -6.23
N ILE A 85 12.62 -13.90 -6.60
CA ILE A 85 12.95 -14.16 -8.02
C ILE A 85 12.03 -15.25 -8.59
N GLY A 86 11.85 -16.36 -7.86
CA GLY A 86 10.95 -17.44 -8.28
C GLY A 86 9.49 -17.00 -8.40
N MET A 87 9.01 -16.19 -7.46
CA MET A 87 7.64 -15.66 -7.48
C MET A 87 7.42 -14.73 -8.68
N VAL A 88 8.38 -13.85 -8.99
CA VAL A 88 8.28 -12.95 -10.15
C VAL A 88 8.17 -13.77 -11.44
N GLU A 89 9.01 -14.80 -11.62
CA GLU A 89 8.95 -15.65 -12.82
C GLU A 89 7.63 -16.44 -12.91
N ALA A 90 7.15 -16.98 -11.79
CA ALA A 90 5.87 -17.69 -11.74
C ALA A 90 4.68 -16.79 -12.09
N MET A 91 4.63 -15.58 -11.52
CA MET A 91 3.59 -14.59 -11.82
C MET A 91 3.69 -14.10 -13.28
N ARG A 92 4.90 -13.88 -13.79
CA ARG A 92 5.13 -13.47 -15.18
C ARG A 92 4.62 -14.49 -16.21
N ALA A 93 4.61 -15.77 -15.86
CA ALA A 93 4.15 -16.84 -16.74
C ALA A 93 2.63 -16.89 -16.91
N VAL A 94 1.85 -16.14 -16.11
CA VAL A 94 0.39 -16.08 -16.24
C VAL A 94 0.01 -15.45 -17.59
N PRO A 95 -0.80 -16.13 -18.43
CA PRO A 95 -1.18 -15.60 -19.74
C PRO A 95 -2.13 -14.39 -19.62
N VAL A 96 -1.72 -13.26 -20.20
CA VAL A 96 -2.46 -11.99 -20.16
C VAL A 96 -2.77 -11.44 -21.55
N ASP A 97 -3.93 -10.79 -21.68
CA ASP A 97 -4.32 -9.99 -22.84
C ASP A 97 -4.33 -8.50 -22.47
N ARG A 98 -3.32 -7.76 -22.95
CA ARG A 98 -3.20 -6.30 -22.79
C ARG A 98 -3.68 -5.51 -24.02
N SER A 99 -4.42 -6.13 -24.94
CA SER A 99 -4.95 -5.46 -26.15
C SER A 99 -5.86 -4.27 -25.86
N ARG A 100 -6.52 -4.27 -24.70
CA ARG A 100 -7.40 -3.20 -24.24
C ARG A 100 -6.79 -2.53 -23.01
N PRO A 101 -6.33 -1.27 -23.10
CA PRO A 101 -5.81 -0.55 -21.95
C PRO A 101 -6.92 -0.32 -20.92
N ARG A 102 -6.55 -0.37 -19.64
CA ARG A 102 -7.45 -0.14 -18.51
C ARG A 102 -6.95 1.09 -17.75
N PRO A 103 -7.82 2.01 -17.30
CA PRO A 103 -7.38 3.11 -16.48
C PRO A 103 -6.78 2.58 -15.18
N LEU A 104 -5.59 3.10 -14.83
CA LEU A 104 -4.92 2.76 -13.59
C LEU A 104 -5.50 3.62 -12.46
N ILE A 105 -6.09 3.01 -11.45
CA ILE A 105 -6.80 3.68 -10.35
C ILE A 105 -6.06 3.43 -9.04
N GLY A 106 -5.72 4.50 -8.35
CA GLY A 106 -5.04 4.45 -7.06
C GLY A 106 -6.03 4.14 -5.95
N LEU A 107 -5.80 3.09 -5.17
CA LEU A 107 -6.55 2.79 -3.95
C LEU A 107 -5.70 3.18 -2.73
N VAL A 108 -6.11 4.24 -2.05
CA VAL A 108 -5.43 4.82 -0.88
C VAL A 108 -6.36 4.81 0.33
N GLY A 109 -5.83 5.13 1.51
CA GLY A 109 -6.56 5.14 2.77
C GLY A 109 -6.14 3.99 3.68
N GLU A 110 -7.06 3.50 4.50
CA GLU A 110 -6.75 2.61 5.62
C GLU A 110 -6.17 1.27 5.15
N ALA A 111 -5.01 0.87 5.70
CA ALA A 111 -4.29 -0.32 5.26
C ALA A 111 -5.14 -1.59 5.36
N TYR A 112 -5.96 -1.74 6.42
CA TYR A 112 -6.85 -2.89 6.56
C TYR A 112 -7.88 -3.00 5.43
N LEU A 113 -8.50 -1.89 5.02
CA LEU A 113 -9.50 -1.89 3.94
C LEU A 113 -8.90 -2.19 2.57
N ARG A 114 -7.62 -1.87 2.37
CA ARG A 114 -6.90 -2.13 1.11
C ARG A 114 -6.42 -3.58 0.99
N ASN A 115 -6.07 -4.20 2.11
CA ASN A 115 -5.42 -5.51 2.12
C ASN A 115 -6.36 -6.66 2.53
N VAL A 116 -7.59 -6.37 2.94
CA VAL A 116 -8.58 -7.39 3.32
C VAL A 116 -9.84 -7.22 2.48
N ASP A 117 -10.02 -8.14 1.51
CA ASP A 117 -11.05 -8.05 0.48
C ASP A 117 -12.48 -7.87 1.05
N TYR A 118 -12.85 -8.65 2.08
CA TYR A 118 -14.19 -8.55 2.68
C TYR A 118 -14.41 -7.24 3.44
N ALA A 119 -13.36 -6.60 3.94
CA ALA A 119 -13.48 -5.39 4.75
C ALA A 119 -13.91 -4.19 3.91
N SER A 120 -13.59 -4.20 2.62
CA SER A 120 -13.93 -3.17 1.64
C SER A 120 -14.97 -3.64 0.61
N ASN A 121 -15.79 -4.65 0.95
CA ASN A 121 -16.81 -5.20 0.05
C ASN A 121 -16.27 -5.60 -1.33
N ASN A 122 -15.04 -6.13 -1.40
CA ASN A 122 -14.38 -6.51 -2.65
C ASN A 122 -14.26 -5.34 -3.65
N ILE A 123 -13.87 -4.15 -3.17
CA ILE A 123 -13.78 -2.95 -4.02
C ILE A 123 -12.79 -3.12 -5.17
N ILE A 124 -11.69 -3.84 -4.95
CA ILE A 124 -10.66 -4.08 -5.98
C ILE A 124 -11.28 -4.86 -7.14
N GLN A 125 -11.92 -5.99 -6.84
CA GLN A 125 -12.60 -6.85 -7.82
C GLN A 125 -13.72 -6.08 -8.52
N SER A 126 -14.45 -5.24 -7.79
CA SER A 126 -15.49 -4.37 -8.36
C SER A 126 -14.92 -3.42 -9.42
N VAL A 127 -13.79 -2.76 -9.13
CA VAL A 127 -13.09 -1.88 -10.08
C VAL A 127 -12.56 -2.67 -11.29
N GLU A 128 -12.03 -3.86 -11.07
CA GLU A 128 -11.52 -4.73 -12.13
C GLU A 128 -12.62 -5.23 -13.06
N GLN A 129 -13.80 -5.57 -12.52
CA GLN A 129 -15.00 -5.93 -13.29
C GLN A 129 -15.53 -4.74 -14.10
N MET A 130 -15.43 -3.54 -13.55
CA MET A 130 -15.72 -2.30 -14.28
C MET A 130 -14.66 -2.00 -15.33
N GLY A 131 -13.56 -2.76 -15.37
CA GLY A 131 -12.46 -2.71 -16.34
C GLY A 131 -11.40 -1.65 -16.05
N GLY A 132 -11.16 -1.36 -14.77
CA GLY A 132 -9.97 -0.66 -14.28
C GLY A 132 -8.84 -1.62 -13.88
N GLU A 133 -7.66 -1.07 -13.66
CA GLU A 133 -6.53 -1.70 -12.98
C GLU A 133 -6.31 -0.96 -11.65
N VAL A 134 -6.06 -1.67 -10.54
CA VAL A 134 -5.84 -1.03 -9.23
C VAL A 134 -4.35 -0.99 -8.90
N ARG A 135 -3.87 0.17 -8.45
CA ARG A 135 -2.56 0.32 -7.80
C ARG A 135 -2.78 0.77 -6.36
N MET A 136 -2.15 0.12 -5.41
CA MET A 136 -2.20 0.53 -4.00
C MET A 136 -0.81 0.66 -3.39
N PRO A 137 -0.64 1.47 -2.34
CA PRO A 137 0.61 1.49 -1.58
C PRO A 137 0.90 0.15 -0.92
N ALA A 138 2.18 -0.19 -0.77
CA ALA A 138 2.63 -1.32 0.04
C ALA A 138 2.08 -1.29 1.47
N ILE A 139 1.83 -2.46 2.07
CA ILE A 139 1.52 -2.53 3.51
C ILE A 139 2.71 -2.05 4.36
N MET A 140 3.92 -2.21 3.82
CA MET A 140 5.16 -1.70 4.40
C MET A 140 5.17 -0.18 4.60
N GLU A 141 4.28 0.59 3.97
CA GLU A 141 4.20 2.03 4.20
C GLU A 141 3.95 2.38 5.68
N VAL A 142 3.16 1.57 6.39
CA VAL A 142 2.81 1.78 7.81
C VAL A 142 4.04 1.53 8.69
N LEU A 143 4.82 0.49 8.36
CA LEU A 143 6.08 0.18 9.05
C LEU A 143 7.15 1.23 8.76
N TRP A 144 7.24 1.69 7.50
CA TRP A 144 8.13 2.77 7.12
C TRP A 144 7.78 4.10 7.78
N TYR A 145 6.49 4.43 7.89
CA TYR A 145 6.02 5.61 8.60
C TYR A 145 6.42 5.58 10.07
N SER A 146 6.30 4.42 10.71
CA SER A 146 6.73 4.23 12.09
C SER A 146 8.23 4.52 12.27
N LEU A 147 9.07 4.01 11.36
CA LEU A 147 10.51 4.30 11.36
C LEU A 147 10.83 5.78 11.04
N TYR A 148 10.10 6.38 10.11
CA TYR A 148 10.22 7.80 9.78
C TYR A 148 9.88 8.67 11.00
N LYS A 149 8.76 8.40 11.67
CA LYS A 149 8.31 9.10 12.88
C LYS A 149 9.34 9.00 13.99
N GLN A 150 9.87 7.81 14.25
CA GLN A 150 10.93 7.60 15.23
C GLN A 150 12.16 8.46 14.90
N ARG A 151 12.62 8.45 13.65
CA ARG A 151 13.75 9.29 13.22
C ARG A 151 13.44 10.79 13.38
N TYR A 152 12.27 11.23 12.93
CA TYR A 152 11.83 12.62 12.99
C TYR A 152 11.85 13.16 14.43
N PHE A 153 11.30 12.41 15.40
CA PHE A 153 11.34 12.83 16.81
C PHE A 153 12.74 12.85 17.41
N GLN A 154 13.62 11.92 17.03
CA GLN A 154 15.01 11.92 17.50
C GLN A 154 15.82 13.08 16.92
N GLU A 155 15.57 13.45 15.67
CA GLU A 155 16.17 14.63 15.02
C GLU A 155 15.66 15.93 15.67
N LEU A 156 14.36 16.03 15.98
CA LEU A 156 13.76 17.18 16.67
C LEU A 156 14.26 17.32 18.12
N GLY A 157 14.42 16.20 18.83
CA GLY A 157 14.93 16.13 20.20
C GLY A 157 16.45 16.36 20.34
N ARG A 158 17.16 16.68 19.24
CA ARG A 158 18.62 16.92 19.20
C ARG A 158 19.49 15.76 19.69
N HIS A 159 18.99 14.52 19.67
CA HIS A 159 19.76 13.34 20.04
C HIS A 159 20.66 12.87 18.87
N ARG A 160 21.77 13.57 18.64
CA ARG A 160 22.65 13.40 17.45
C ARG A 160 23.08 11.96 17.18
N VAL A 161 23.45 11.20 18.22
CA VAL A 161 23.90 9.81 18.09
C VAL A 161 22.76 8.88 17.69
N LYS A 162 21.60 8.98 18.36
CA LYS A 162 20.42 8.15 18.05
C LYS A 162 19.90 8.47 16.64
N ALA A 163 19.83 9.75 16.28
CA ALA A 163 19.45 10.17 14.93
C ALA A 163 20.38 9.59 13.85
N PHE A 164 21.69 9.55 14.10
CA PHE A 164 22.66 8.95 13.19
C PHE A 164 22.44 7.44 13.03
N ILE A 165 22.25 6.69 14.12
CA ILE A 165 21.96 5.25 14.09
C ILE A 165 20.70 4.97 13.26
N HIS A 166 19.61 5.71 13.51
CA HIS A 166 18.38 5.56 12.75
C HIS A 166 18.53 5.89 11.27
N ARG A 167 19.38 6.86 10.92
CA ARG A 167 19.68 7.19 9.52
C ARG A 167 20.41 6.04 8.81
N VAL A 168 21.40 5.43 9.47
CA VAL A 168 22.13 4.28 8.93
C VAL A 168 21.19 3.08 8.78
N GLN A 169 20.39 2.77 9.80
CA GLN A 169 19.39 1.70 9.76
C GLN A 169 18.42 1.91 8.59
N HIS A 170 17.86 3.10 8.43
CA HIS A 170 16.95 3.45 7.35
C HIS A 170 17.61 3.28 5.97
N GLY A 171 18.88 3.67 5.83
CA GLY A 171 19.66 3.47 4.61
C GLY A 171 19.88 1.99 4.23
N ILE A 172 20.13 1.14 5.23
CA ILE A 172 20.27 -0.32 5.04
C ILE A 172 18.94 -0.92 4.59
N LEU A 173 17.84 -0.62 5.29
CA LEU A 173 16.51 -1.14 4.96
C LEU A 173 16.07 -0.71 3.56
N ASN A 174 16.31 0.56 3.17
CA ASN A 174 16.03 1.05 1.82
C ASN A 174 16.87 0.35 0.75
N ARG A 175 18.12 0.01 1.06
CA ARG A 175 18.97 -0.74 0.13
C ARG A 175 18.45 -2.17 -0.06
N ILE A 176 18.01 -2.83 1.01
CA ILE A 176 17.42 -4.17 0.95
C ILE A 176 16.13 -4.15 0.15
N GLU A 177 15.23 -3.22 0.46
CA GLU A 177 13.96 -3.09 -0.26
C GLU A 177 14.17 -2.85 -1.75
N ARG A 178 15.04 -1.90 -2.13
CA ARG A 178 15.37 -1.68 -3.55
C ARG A 178 15.99 -2.91 -4.22
N LYS A 179 16.83 -3.66 -3.51
CA LYS A 179 17.46 -4.89 -4.02
C LYS A 179 16.42 -6.00 -4.25
N MET A 180 15.37 -6.08 -3.46
CA MET A 180 14.29 -7.05 -3.68
C MET A 180 13.34 -6.58 -4.77
N ARG A 181 12.91 -5.31 -4.72
CA ARG A 181 11.95 -4.73 -5.67
C ARG A 181 12.48 -4.66 -7.11
N ARG A 182 13.79 -4.51 -7.33
CA ARG A 182 14.38 -4.52 -8.69
C ARG A 182 14.06 -5.80 -9.47
N HIS A 183 13.83 -6.93 -8.80
CA HIS A 183 13.53 -8.20 -9.48
C HIS A 183 12.17 -8.15 -10.16
N ALA A 184 11.22 -7.38 -9.63
CA ALA A 184 9.90 -7.16 -10.24
C ALA A 184 9.90 -6.14 -11.38
N ALA A 185 11.02 -5.44 -11.64
CA ALA A 185 11.11 -4.41 -12.68
C ALA A 185 10.88 -4.95 -14.11
N SER A 186 11.06 -6.26 -14.32
CA SER A 186 10.80 -6.92 -15.60
C SER A 186 9.31 -7.07 -15.92
N VAL A 187 8.46 -6.99 -14.89
CA VAL A 187 7.00 -7.19 -15.01
C VAL A 187 6.26 -5.88 -14.73
N PHE A 188 6.73 -5.09 -13.77
CA PHE A 188 6.07 -3.86 -13.33
C PHE A 188 6.93 -2.61 -13.63
N PRO A 189 6.40 -1.58 -14.29
CA PRO A 189 7.18 -0.41 -14.72
C PRO A 189 7.82 0.41 -13.58
N ASP A 190 7.19 0.45 -12.39
CA ASP A 190 7.62 1.30 -11.27
C ASP A 190 7.67 0.53 -9.94
N PRO A 191 8.54 -0.48 -9.79
CA PRO A 191 8.48 -1.42 -8.67
C PRO A 191 8.84 -0.78 -7.32
N TYR A 192 9.35 0.45 -7.32
CA TYR A 192 9.83 1.15 -6.14
C TYR A 192 8.75 2.02 -5.52
N GLU A 193 8.68 2.05 -4.19
CA GLU A 193 7.87 3.05 -3.49
C GLU A 193 8.62 4.37 -3.45
N LYS A 194 7.96 5.44 -3.90
CA LYS A 194 8.53 6.79 -3.82
C LYS A 194 8.30 7.33 -2.40
N PRO A 195 9.30 7.98 -1.81
CA PRO A 195 9.17 8.50 -0.46
C PRO A 195 8.14 9.63 -0.42
N ILE A 196 7.09 9.45 0.38
CA ILE A 196 6.04 10.47 0.60
C ILE A 196 6.35 11.40 1.78
N TRP A 197 7.51 11.23 2.43
CA TRP A 197 7.91 11.96 3.64
C TRP A 197 7.96 13.48 3.44
N GLU A 198 8.38 13.92 2.26
CA GLU A 198 8.41 15.34 1.91
C GLU A 198 6.99 15.90 1.83
N VAL A 199 6.06 15.17 1.20
CA VAL A 199 4.65 15.56 1.10
C VAL A 199 4.02 15.62 2.49
N ILE A 200 4.30 14.62 3.35
CA ILE A 200 3.82 14.61 4.74
C ILE A 200 4.37 15.82 5.50
N GLY A 201 5.68 16.06 5.43
CA GLY A 201 6.33 17.20 6.10
C GLY A 201 5.79 18.56 5.65
N GLN A 202 5.49 18.72 4.36
CA GLN A 202 4.91 19.96 3.82
C GLN A 202 3.42 20.12 4.16
N SER A 203 2.68 19.03 4.27
CA SER A 203 1.23 19.05 4.53
C SER A 203 0.87 19.42 5.96
N GLY A 204 1.80 19.24 6.92
CA GLY A 204 1.51 19.36 8.35
C GLY A 204 0.55 18.28 8.88
N LEU A 205 0.15 17.32 8.05
CA LEU A 205 -0.70 16.21 8.45
C LEU A 205 0.11 15.21 9.28
N SER A 206 -0.44 14.85 10.43
CA SER A 206 0.08 13.75 11.24
C SER A 206 -0.72 12.46 10.98
N LEU A 207 -0.15 11.32 11.33
CA LEU A 207 -0.79 10.00 11.27
C LEU A 207 -1.11 9.52 9.85
N ASP A 208 -2.08 8.60 9.75
CA ASP A 208 -2.57 7.97 8.51
C ASP A 208 -3.11 8.98 7.48
N ALA A 209 -3.49 10.20 7.93
CA ALA A 209 -3.91 11.28 7.03
C ALA A 209 -2.77 11.70 6.08
N GLY A 210 -1.54 11.76 6.61
CA GLY A 210 -0.36 12.08 5.82
C GLY A 210 0.01 10.94 4.85
N LEU A 211 -0.12 9.69 5.29
CA LEU A 211 0.11 8.51 4.45
C LEU A 211 -0.85 8.49 3.25
N GLY A 212 -2.16 8.54 3.50
CA GLY A 212 -3.17 8.48 2.46
C GLY A 212 -3.10 9.64 1.46
N PHE A 213 -2.97 10.89 1.96
CA PHE A 213 -2.86 12.05 1.07
C PHE A 213 -1.52 12.10 0.34
N GLY A 214 -0.42 11.75 1.01
CA GLY A 214 0.91 11.66 0.42
C GLY A 214 0.97 10.66 -0.72
N ALA A 215 0.43 9.46 -0.51
CA ALA A 215 0.29 8.44 -1.54
C ALA A 215 -0.58 8.91 -2.71
N SER A 216 -1.68 9.62 -2.43
CA SER A 216 -2.56 10.18 -3.47
C SER A 216 -1.79 11.14 -4.39
N VAL A 217 -1.01 12.05 -3.80
CA VAL A 217 -0.22 13.04 -4.53
C VAL A 217 0.90 12.37 -5.34
N GLU A 218 1.57 11.37 -4.76
CA GLU A 218 2.60 10.58 -5.43
C GLU A 218 2.02 9.86 -6.66
N MET A 219 0.92 9.14 -6.48
CA MET A 219 0.26 8.41 -7.56
C MET A 219 -0.22 9.35 -8.67
N ALA A 220 -0.75 10.53 -8.31
CA ALA A 220 -1.14 11.55 -9.28
C ALA A 220 0.04 12.04 -10.13
N ARG A 221 1.21 12.27 -9.50
CA ARG A 221 2.45 12.63 -10.20
C ARG A 221 2.99 11.48 -11.06
N SER A 222 2.70 10.24 -10.67
CA SER A 222 3.10 9.02 -11.37
C SER A 222 2.12 8.59 -12.49
N GLY A 223 1.13 9.43 -12.82
CA GLY A 223 0.27 9.22 -13.99
C GLY A 223 -1.00 8.40 -13.75
N ILE A 224 -1.45 8.25 -12.49
CA ILE A 224 -2.72 7.57 -12.18
C ILE A 224 -3.90 8.24 -12.89
N SER A 225 -4.89 7.45 -13.30
CA SER A 225 -6.10 7.95 -13.97
C SER A 225 -7.14 8.46 -12.98
N GLY A 226 -7.14 7.98 -11.73
CA GLY A 226 -8.05 8.40 -10.67
C GLY A 226 -7.65 7.84 -9.29
N ILE A 227 -8.26 8.35 -8.23
CA ILE A 227 -8.02 7.94 -6.84
C ILE A 227 -9.35 7.53 -6.18
N ILE A 228 -9.34 6.37 -5.53
CA ILE A 228 -10.32 5.91 -4.57
C ILE A 228 -9.66 5.96 -3.19
N HIS A 229 -10.26 6.72 -2.28
CA HIS A 229 -9.83 6.84 -0.90
C HIS A 229 -10.79 6.05 0.01
N ALA A 230 -10.36 4.88 0.45
CA ALA A 230 -11.15 3.96 1.27
C ALA A 230 -10.92 4.24 2.76
N ILE A 231 -11.99 4.58 3.49
CA ILE A 231 -11.92 4.91 4.92
C ILE A 231 -12.93 4.12 5.73
N PRO A 232 -12.62 3.76 6.99
CA PRO A 232 -13.64 3.31 7.93
C PRO A 232 -14.63 4.45 8.21
N PHE A 233 -15.88 4.10 8.53
CA PHE A 233 -16.86 5.07 8.96
C PHE A 233 -16.35 5.85 10.19
N ASN A 234 -16.50 7.18 10.18
CA ASN A 234 -16.00 8.10 11.21
C ASN A 234 -14.48 8.07 11.44
N CYS A 235 -13.68 7.62 10.48
CA CYS A 235 -12.22 7.74 10.56
C CYS A 235 -11.79 9.20 10.50
N VAL A 236 -11.35 9.77 11.64
CA VAL A 236 -10.92 11.19 11.74
C VAL A 236 -9.80 11.53 10.73
N PRO A 237 -8.70 10.75 10.60
CA PRO A 237 -7.70 10.98 9.56
C PRO A 237 -8.30 10.94 8.14
N GLY A 238 -9.21 10.01 7.90
CA GLY A 238 -9.93 9.88 6.63
C GLY A 238 -10.78 11.11 6.30
N THR A 239 -11.52 11.64 7.27
CA THR A 239 -12.33 12.86 7.11
C THR A 239 -11.46 14.08 6.79
N VAL A 240 -10.25 14.17 7.36
CA VAL A 240 -9.29 15.24 7.03
C VAL A 240 -8.88 15.16 5.56
N ILE A 241 -8.52 13.97 5.06
CA ILE A 241 -8.19 13.77 3.64
C ILE A 241 -9.40 14.09 2.76
N GLN A 242 -10.61 13.66 3.17
CA GLN A 242 -11.85 13.95 2.45
C GLN A 242 -12.08 15.47 2.30
N GLY A 243 -11.78 16.25 3.35
CA GLY A 243 -11.82 17.71 3.29
C GLY A 243 -10.79 18.32 2.31
N LEU A 244 -9.72 17.60 1.98
CA LEU A 244 -8.67 18.04 1.06
C LEU A 244 -8.91 17.62 -0.40
N GLU A 245 -9.99 16.88 -0.71
CA GLU A 245 -10.28 16.44 -2.07
C GLU A 245 -10.40 17.61 -3.05
N GLY A 246 -11.04 18.71 -2.63
CA GLY A 246 -11.15 19.91 -3.45
C GLY A 246 -9.77 20.48 -3.82
N ARG A 247 -8.88 20.54 -2.83
CA ARG A 247 -7.49 20.99 -3.04
C ARG A 247 -6.72 20.03 -3.94
N PHE A 248 -6.90 18.72 -3.77
CA PHE A 248 -6.29 17.72 -4.64
C PHE A 248 -6.73 17.92 -6.10
N ARG A 249 -8.04 18.05 -6.35
CA ARG A 249 -8.57 18.27 -7.70
C ARG A 249 -8.07 19.60 -8.30
N SER A 250 -7.83 20.64 -7.50
CA SER A 250 -7.20 21.87 -8.00
C SER A 250 -5.73 21.66 -8.41
N LEU A 251 -4.99 20.80 -7.71
CA LEU A 251 -3.60 20.47 -8.05
C LEU A 251 -3.50 19.49 -9.23
N PHE A 252 -4.50 18.61 -9.38
CA PHE A 252 -4.57 17.59 -10.42
C PHE A 252 -5.94 17.58 -11.11
N PRO A 253 -6.29 18.59 -11.94
CA PRO A 253 -7.64 18.74 -12.52
C PRO A 253 -8.12 17.55 -13.35
N GLY A 254 -7.19 16.78 -13.93
CA GLY A 254 -7.48 15.58 -14.72
C GLY A 254 -7.51 14.28 -13.92
N VAL A 255 -7.45 14.30 -12.59
CA VAL A 255 -7.45 13.08 -11.75
C VAL A 255 -8.66 13.13 -10.83
N PRO A 256 -9.73 12.38 -11.13
CA PRO A 256 -10.86 12.21 -10.23
C PRO A 256 -10.38 11.63 -8.90
N PHE A 257 -10.92 12.13 -7.80
CA PHE A 257 -10.67 11.63 -6.45
C PHE A 257 -12.03 11.35 -5.83
N MET A 258 -12.25 10.20 -5.20
CA MET A 258 -13.47 9.93 -4.45
C MET A 258 -13.17 9.25 -3.11
N THR A 259 -13.82 9.69 -2.04
CA THR A 259 -13.81 8.98 -0.76
C THR A 259 -14.98 7.99 -0.66
N VAL A 260 -14.69 6.78 -0.19
CA VAL A 260 -15.66 5.72 0.09
C VAL A 260 -15.53 5.31 1.55
N GLY A 261 -16.61 5.51 2.31
CA GLY A 261 -16.71 5.07 3.70
C GLY A 261 -17.24 3.65 3.82
N PHE A 262 -16.58 2.83 4.65
CA PHE A 262 -16.97 1.44 4.92
C PHE A 262 -17.40 1.27 6.38
N SER A 263 -18.58 0.71 6.59
CA SER A 263 -19.19 0.49 7.91
C SER A 263 -19.48 -0.99 8.22
N GLY A 264 -19.04 -1.92 7.35
CA GLY A 264 -19.37 -3.35 7.44
C GLY A 264 -20.73 -3.74 6.86
N GLN A 265 -21.50 -2.76 6.35
CA GLN A 265 -22.70 -2.99 5.55
C GLN A 265 -22.43 -2.58 4.10
N ALA A 266 -23.00 -3.32 3.14
CA ALA A 266 -22.85 -3.01 1.72
C ALA A 266 -23.78 -1.85 1.32
N ASP A 267 -23.20 -0.71 0.94
CA ASP A 267 -23.95 0.43 0.38
C ASP A 267 -24.05 0.29 -1.15
N LEU A 268 -25.26 0.02 -1.65
CA LEU A 268 -25.57 -0.07 -3.08
C LEU A 268 -25.19 1.19 -3.86
N GLY A 269 -25.21 2.37 -3.23
CA GLY A 269 -24.82 3.64 -3.84
C GLY A 269 -23.32 3.72 -4.14
N VAL A 270 -22.47 2.95 -3.46
CA VAL A 270 -21.02 2.92 -3.72
C VAL A 270 -20.75 2.43 -5.13
N ARG A 271 -21.44 1.38 -5.57
CA ARG A 271 -21.20 0.77 -6.89
C ARG A 271 -21.43 1.76 -8.04
N ILE A 272 -22.54 2.50 -8.01
CA ILE A 272 -22.85 3.50 -9.05
C ILE A 272 -21.78 4.59 -9.08
N ARG A 273 -21.30 5.04 -7.91
CA ARG A 273 -20.22 6.05 -7.84
C ARG A 273 -18.90 5.50 -8.39
N LEU A 274 -18.57 4.24 -8.13
CA LEU A 274 -17.39 3.58 -8.69
C LEU A 274 -17.48 3.47 -10.22
N GLU A 275 -18.64 3.07 -10.76
CA GLU A 275 -18.86 3.00 -12.21
C GLU A 275 -18.67 4.37 -12.87
N ALA A 276 -19.21 5.43 -12.25
CA ALA A 276 -19.01 6.81 -12.71
C ALA A 276 -17.53 7.23 -12.67
N LEU A 277 -16.79 6.88 -11.61
CA LEU A 277 -15.35 7.18 -11.51
C LEU A 277 -14.55 6.46 -12.60
N VAL A 278 -14.76 5.15 -12.78
CA VAL A 278 -14.04 4.36 -13.79
C VAL A 278 -14.33 4.89 -15.18
N HIS A 279 -15.60 5.24 -15.47
CA HIS A 279 -15.98 5.88 -16.72
C HIS A 279 -15.26 7.23 -16.92
N GLN A 280 -15.23 8.09 -15.89
CA GLN A 280 -14.51 9.36 -15.96
C GLN A 280 -13.01 9.18 -16.20
N CYS A 281 -12.39 8.20 -15.53
CA CYS A 281 -10.97 7.88 -15.71
C CYS A 281 -10.66 7.46 -17.15
N ARG A 282 -11.54 6.67 -17.79
CA ARG A 282 -11.40 6.28 -19.20
C ARG A 282 -11.47 7.47 -20.14
N SER A 283 -12.49 8.31 -19.99
CA SER A 283 -12.71 9.46 -20.87
C SER A 283 -11.56 10.48 -20.77
N LEU A 284 -10.98 10.65 -19.58
CA LEU A 284 -9.82 11.52 -19.37
C LEU A 284 -8.51 10.90 -19.86
N ALA A 285 -8.35 9.57 -19.79
CA ALA A 285 -7.17 8.88 -20.31
C ALA A 285 -7.09 8.93 -21.85
N SER A 286 -8.22 8.83 -22.56
CA SER A 286 -8.25 8.98 -24.02
C SER A 286 -7.81 10.36 -24.54
N GLY A 287 -7.78 11.38 -23.66
CA GLY A 287 -7.30 12.73 -23.98
C GLY A 287 -5.82 12.99 -23.63
N ASN A 288 -5.12 12.03 -23.02
CA ASN A 288 -3.72 12.21 -22.58
C ASN A 288 -2.89 10.92 -22.78
N PRO A 289 -2.02 10.84 -23.80
CA PRO A 289 -1.23 9.64 -24.13
C PRO A 289 -0.29 9.18 -23.01
N ALA A 290 0.03 10.04 -22.04
CA ALA A 290 0.90 9.70 -20.92
C ALA A 290 0.21 8.85 -19.82
N ARG A 291 -1.08 8.53 -20.01
CA ARG A 291 -1.93 7.83 -19.03
C ARG A 291 -2.65 6.59 -19.59
N MET A 292 -2.29 6.18 -20.81
CA MET A 292 -2.74 4.92 -21.44
C MET A 292 -1.70 3.82 -21.28
#